data_AF-A0A7R8UA78-F1
#
_entry.id   AF-A0A7R8UA78-F1
#
_cell.length_a   1.000
_cell.length_b   1.000
_cell.length_c   1.000
_cell.angle_alpha   90.00
_cell.angle_beta   90.00
_cell.angle_gamma   90.00
#
_symmetry.space_group_name_H-M   'P 1'
#
loop_
_entity.id
_entity.type
_entity.pdbx_description
1 polymer ?
#
loop_
_entity_poly.entity_id
_entity_poly.type
_entity_poly.pdbx_seq_one_letter_code
_entity_poly.pdbx_strand_id
1 'polypeptide(L)'
;MGSVIDVTFVSDVLAKDLQWYVSDEYTHSDHQAINFEIRHGKRMKRSRTRAERWAANRFDEEIFGEVLQQNTALEGSAENKAVQIGEKLRRACDASMPRYVVSQKRVPNFWWNSEIGECRKACLKARRRSQRNRNRSGYEQLHEEYKNARKKLHVAIMKSKCEHFKRLCNEADTNPWGGAHKTVISKVKCKRSPPISSSTLLDEIVTDLFPQNVSTANLPTVEIDTAEVPTVSEKEVRSCG
;
A
#
# COMPACT_ATOMS: atom_id res chain seq x y z
N MET A 1 -4.83 35.03 -3.15
CA MET A 1 -3.40 35.07 -3.55
C MET A 1 -2.83 33.69 -3.33
N GLY A 2 -2.04 33.16 -4.27
CA GLY A 2 -1.30 31.91 -4.08
C GLY A 2 0.09 32.22 -3.52
N SER A 3 0.65 31.32 -2.72
CA SER A 3 2.03 31.40 -2.22
C SER A 3 2.91 30.40 -2.96
N VAL A 4 4.18 30.75 -3.21
CA VAL A 4 5.20 29.86 -3.78
C VAL A 4 6.18 29.53 -2.68
N ILE A 5 5.95 28.44 -1.94
CA ILE A 5 6.83 28.00 -0.85
C ILE A 5 7.67 26.78 -1.21
N ASP A 6 7.31 26.10 -2.29
CA ASP A 6 7.96 24.87 -2.74
C ASP A 6 9.12 25.23 -3.68
N VAL A 7 10.34 24.83 -3.31
CA VAL A 7 11.57 25.07 -4.07
C VAL A 7 12.26 23.77 -4.44
N THR A 8 12.92 23.73 -5.60
CA THR A 8 13.72 22.58 -6.06
C THR A 8 15.14 23.06 -6.36
N PHE A 9 16.13 22.48 -5.69
CA PHE A 9 17.54 22.75 -5.94
C PHE A 9 18.14 21.63 -6.78
N VAL A 10 19.02 22.00 -7.72
CA VAL A 10 19.67 21.08 -8.64
C VAL A 10 21.10 21.58 -8.90
N SER A 11 22.04 20.66 -9.15
CA SER A 11 23.40 21.04 -9.55
C SER A 11 23.43 21.55 -10.99
N ASP A 12 24.39 22.41 -11.32
CA ASP A 12 24.54 23.00 -12.66
C ASP A 12 24.64 21.96 -13.78
N VAL A 13 25.19 20.78 -13.46
CA VAL A 13 25.32 19.66 -14.38
C VAL A 13 23.95 19.08 -14.75
N LEU A 14 23.03 18.99 -13.78
CA LEU A 14 21.71 18.41 -13.95
C LEU A 14 20.67 19.42 -14.44
N ALA A 15 20.88 20.71 -14.17
CA ALA A 15 20.00 21.79 -14.61
C ALA A 15 19.78 21.80 -16.14
N LYS A 16 20.81 21.44 -16.91
CA LYS A 16 20.78 21.39 -18.38
C LYS A 16 19.86 20.30 -18.94
N ASP A 17 19.73 19.19 -18.21
CA ASP A 17 18.93 18.03 -18.62
C ASP A 17 17.53 18.04 -17.98
N LEU A 18 17.23 19.00 -17.11
CA LEU A 18 16.00 19.04 -16.31
C LEU A 18 14.87 19.76 -17.08
N GLN A 19 13.75 19.07 -17.27
CA GLN A 19 12.48 19.67 -17.66
C GLN A 19 11.63 19.85 -16.40
N TRP A 20 11.57 21.06 -15.87
CA TRP A 20 10.83 21.39 -14.65
C TRP A 20 9.51 22.07 -14.98
N TYR A 21 8.42 21.65 -14.34
CA TYR A 21 7.11 22.27 -14.50
C TYR A 21 6.21 22.08 -13.27
N VAL A 22 5.33 23.05 -13.05
CA VAL A 22 4.26 22.91 -12.06
C VAL A 22 3.12 22.12 -12.69
N SER A 23 2.78 21.00 -12.08
CA SER A 23 1.69 20.13 -12.51
C SER A 23 0.33 20.77 -12.25
N ASP A 24 -0.51 20.73 -13.28
CA ASP A 24 -1.92 21.05 -13.16
C ASP A 24 -2.77 19.89 -12.65
N GLU A 25 -2.17 18.75 -12.34
CA GLU A 25 -2.89 17.60 -11.80
C GLU A 25 -3.26 17.82 -10.33
N TYR A 26 -4.54 17.63 -10.02
CA TYR A 26 -5.04 17.80 -8.66
C TYR A 26 -4.61 16.64 -7.75
N THR A 27 -3.77 16.96 -6.78
CA THR A 27 -3.25 16.03 -5.76
C THR A 27 -4.14 15.89 -4.53
N HIS A 28 -5.27 16.61 -4.45
CA HIS A 28 -6.06 16.80 -3.22
C HIS A 28 -5.35 17.59 -2.11
N SER A 29 -4.18 18.15 -2.39
CA SER A 29 -3.55 19.17 -1.56
C SER A 29 -3.94 20.57 -2.08
N ASP A 30 -3.85 21.53 -1.18
CA ASP A 30 -3.79 22.98 -1.43
C ASP A 30 -2.54 23.43 -2.20
N HIS A 31 -1.51 22.57 -2.29
CA HIS A 31 -0.30 22.79 -3.09
C HIS A 31 -0.44 22.26 -4.52
N GLN A 32 0.16 22.98 -5.49
CA GLN A 32 0.39 22.43 -6.83
C GLN A 32 1.65 21.56 -6.80
N ALA A 33 1.59 20.36 -7.40
CA ALA A 33 2.75 19.49 -7.44
C ALA A 33 3.81 20.04 -8.39
N ILE A 34 5.06 20.08 -7.96
CA ILE A 34 6.20 20.30 -8.84
C ILE A 34 6.61 18.95 -9.45
N ASN A 35 6.67 18.88 -10.78
CA ASN A 35 7.14 17.73 -11.51
C ASN A 35 8.41 18.09 -12.30
N PHE A 36 9.31 17.13 -12.44
CA PHE A 36 10.46 17.30 -13.31
C PHE A 36 10.90 16.00 -13.97
N GLU A 37 11.43 16.10 -15.18
CA GLU A 37 12.01 14.99 -15.93
C GLU A 37 13.48 15.29 -16.22
N ILE A 38 14.39 14.38 -15.85
CA ILE A 38 15.83 14.51 -16.14
C ILE A 38 16.13 13.72 -17.41
N ARG A 39 16.34 14.43 -18.52
CA ARG A 39 16.70 13.88 -19.82
C ARG A 39 18.20 13.64 -19.88
N HIS A 40 18.69 12.57 -19.26
CA HIS A 40 20.08 12.17 -19.48
C HIS A 40 20.32 11.87 -20.96
N GLY A 41 21.17 12.66 -21.62
CA GLY A 41 21.60 12.45 -23.00
C GLY A 41 22.01 11.00 -23.19
N LYS A 42 21.29 10.27 -24.07
CA LYS A 42 21.38 8.82 -24.35
C LYS A 42 22.24 8.05 -23.34
N ARG A 43 21.88 8.11 -22.06
CA ARG A 43 22.22 7.02 -21.17
C ARG A 43 21.34 5.93 -21.71
N MET A 44 21.89 5.10 -22.61
CA MET A 44 21.26 3.90 -23.16
C MET A 44 20.43 3.42 -22.00
N LYS A 45 19.09 3.53 -22.10
CA LYS A 45 18.23 3.14 -20.99
C LYS A 45 18.80 1.79 -20.66
N ARG A 46 19.52 1.66 -19.54
CA ARG A 46 19.64 0.38 -18.90
C ARG A 46 18.19 0.24 -18.60
N SER A 47 17.49 -0.42 -19.53
CA SER A 47 16.21 -1.00 -19.27
C SER A 47 16.48 -1.53 -17.89
N ARG A 48 15.84 -0.95 -16.89
CA ARG A 48 15.57 -1.75 -15.72
C ARG A 48 14.66 -2.79 -16.35
N THR A 49 15.26 -3.76 -17.06
CA THR A 49 14.69 -5.04 -17.46
C THR A 49 14.31 -5.50 -16.10
N ARG A 50 13.06 -5.18 -15.81
CA ARG A 50 12.44 -5.12 -14.51
C ARG A 50 12.89 -6.37 -13.82
N ALA A 51 13.89 -6.25 -12.92
CA ALA A 51 14.85 -7.33 -12.66
C ALA A 51 14.10 -8.64 -12.69
N GLU A 52 14.34 -9.45 -13.72
CA GLU A 52 13.54 -10.62 -14.02
C GLU A 52 13.89 -11.69 -12.99
N ARG A 53 13.53 -11.43 -11.74
CA ARG A 53 13.96 -12.21 -10.60
C ARG A 53 13.14 -13.48 -10.59
N TRP A 54 13.80 -14.61 -10.52
CA TRP A 54 13.16 -15.87 -10.21
C TRP A 54 12.73 -15.90 -8.74
N ALA A 55 11.59 -16.52 -8.47
CA ALA A 55 11.13 -16.79 -7.11
C ALA A 55 11.92 -17.97 -6.53
N ALA A 56 13.12 -17.69 -5.99
CA ALA A 56 14.02 -18.72 -5.45
C ALA A 56 13.41 -19.57 -4.33
N ASN A 57 12.37 -19.07 -3.65
CA ASN A 57 11.61 -19.84 -2.66
C ASN A 57 10.65 -20.88 -3.27
N ARG A 58 10.53 -20.93 -4.59
CA ARG A 58 9.76 -21.91 -5.36
C ARG A 58 10.66 -22.67 -6.33
N PHE A 59 11.92 -22.84 -5.96
CA PHE A 59 12.90 -23.57 -6.76
C PHE A 59 12.56 -25.07 -6.77
N ASP A 60 12.41 -25.62 -7.96
CA ASP A 60 12.25 -27.05 -8.20
C ASP A 60 13.60 -27.65 -8.64
N GLU A 61 14.22 -28.42 -7.73
CA GLU A 61 15.56 -28.99 -7.95
C GLU A 61 15.57 -30.06 -9.04
N GLU A 62 14.49 -30.85 -9.15
CA GLU A 62 14.37 -31.97 -10.10
C GLU A 62 14.29 -31.42 -11.53
N ILE A 63 13.38 -30.48 -11.78
CA ILE A 63 13.23 -29.82 -13.09
C ILE A 63 14.51 -29.06 -13.47
N PHE A 64 15.15 -28.40 -12.51
CA PHE A 64 16.42 -27.71 -12.77
C PHE A 64 17.51 -28.67 -13.22
N GLY A 65 17.65 -29.81 -12.53
CA GLY A 65 18.62 -30.85 -12.84
C GLY A 65 18.41 -31.44 -14.22
N GLU A 66 17.17 -31.81 -14.57
CA GLU A 66 16.82 -32.36 -15.88
C GLU A 66 17.17 -31.39 -17.03
N VAL A 67 16.79 -30.12 -16.90
CA VAL A 67 17.04 -29.11 -17.94
C VAL A 67 18.53 -28.77 -18.05
N LEU A 68 19.27 -28.81 -16.93
CA LEU A 68 20.71 -28.59 -16.93
C LEU A 68 21.48 -29.78 -17.52
N GLN A 69 20.97 -31.00 -17.38
CA GLN A 69 21.58 -32.20 -17.94
C GLN A 69 21.31 -32.39 -19.45
N GLN A 70 20.38 -31.64 -20.04
CA GLN A 70 20.19 -31.63 -21.50
C GLN A 70 21.53 -31.32 -22.20
N ASN A 71 22.02 -32.31 -22.93
CA ASN A 71 23.40 -32.35 -23.40
C ASN A 71 23.55 -31.55 -24.69
N THR A 72 23.72 -30.23 -24.57
CA THR A 72 24.09 -29.35 -25.68
C THR A 72 25.60 -29.17 -25.69
N ALA A 73 26.27 -29.68 -26.73
CA ALA A 73 27.70 -29.43 -26.92
C ALA A 73 27.96 -27.92 -27.00
N LEU A 74 28.95 -27.44 -26.25
CA LEU A 74 29.34 -26.03 -26.27
C LEU A 74 30.29 -25.79 -27.44
N GLU A 75 29.87 -24.98 -28.41
CA GLU A 75 30.61 -24.78 -29.65
C GLU A 75 31.29 -23.40 -29.74
N GLY A 76 32.36 -23.31 -30.53
CA GLY A 76 33.05 -22.06 -30.85
C GLY A 76 34.08 -21.59 -29.83
N SER A 77 34.33 -20.28 -29.83
CA SER A 77 35.33 -19.60 -28.99
C SER A 77 34.96 -19.61 -27.50
N ALA A 78 35.91 -19.29 -26.63
CA ALA A 78 35.66 -19.16 -25.19
C ALA A 78 34.51 -18.19 -24.87
N GLU A 79 34.44 -17.06 -25.58
CA GLU A 79 33.36 -16.07 -25.47
C GLU A 79 32.00 -16.70 -25.80
N ASN A 80 31.92 -17.48 -26.88
CA ASN A 80 30.69 -18.14 -27.31
C ASN A 80 30.23 -19.20 -26.30
N LYS A 81 31.18 -19.93 -25.71
CA LYS A 81 30.88 -20.92 -24.66
C LYS A 81 30.34 -20.25 -23.40
N ALA A 82 30.89 -19.10 -23.00
CA ALA A 82 30.40 -18.34 -21.85
C ALA A 82 28.95 -17.87 -22.05
N VAL A 83 28.60 -17.39 -23.25
CA VAL A 83 27.22 -17.02 -23.61
C VAL A 83 26.29 -18.23 -23.52
N GLN A 84 26.69 -19.36 -24.12
CA GLN A 84 25.90 -20.60 -24.10
C GLN A 84 25.65 -21.14 -22.68
N ILE A 85 26.66 -21.06 -21.80
CA ILE A 85 26.50 -21.40 -20.37
C ILE A 85 25.47 -20.48 -19.71
N GLY A 86 25.56 -19.17 -19.95
CA GLY A 86 24.61 -18.20 -19.40
C GLY A 86 23.17 -18.44 -19.86
N GLU A 87 22.97 -18.79 -21.12
CA GLU A 87 21.65 -19.13 -21.66
C GLU A 87 21.10 -20.46 -21.13
N LYS A 88 21.97 -21.46 -20.97
CA LYS A 88 21.60 -22.76 -20.39
C LYS A 88 21.17 -22.61 -18.94
N LEU A 89 21.93 -21.83 -18.15
CA LEU A 89 21.58 -21.50 -16.77
C LEU A 89 20.25 -20.73 -16.70
N ARG A 90 20.05 -19.75 -17.59
CA ARG A 90 18.79 -19.01 -17.67
C ARG A 90 17.60 -19.93 -17.97
N ARG A 91 17.73 -20.85 -18.94
CA ARG A 91 16.69 -21.83 -19.29
C ARG A 91 16.36 -22.76 -18.12
N ALA A 92 17.38 -23.27 -17.43
CA ALA A 92 17.17 -24.10 -16.25
C ALA A 92 16.41 -23.34 -15.15
N CYS A 93 16.81 -22.09 -14.87
CA CYS A 93 16.10 -21.22 -13.92
C CYS A 93 14.66 -20.90 -14.36
N ASP A 94 14.41 -20.70 -15.66
CA ASP A 94 13.07 -20.43 -16.21
C ASP A 94 12.13 -21.63 -16.11
N ALA A 95 12.66 -22.84 -16.22
CA ALA A 95 11.90 -24.06 -16.05
C ALA A 95 11.63 -24.37 -14.57
N SER A 96 12.62 -24.15 -13.69
CA SER A 96 12.53 -24.54 -12.28
C SER A 96 11.92 -23.50 -11.36
N MET A 97 11.81 -22.24 -11.80
CA MET A 97 11.28 -21.15 -10.98
C MET A 97 10.38 -20.22 -11.78
N PRO A 98 9.20 -19.86 -11.25
CA PRO A 98 8.41 -18.81 -11.85
C PRO A 98 9.12 -17.45 -11.68
N ARG A 99 9.04 -16.60 -12.70
CA ARG A 99 9.50 -15.21 -12.61
C ARG A 99 8.58 -14.42 -11.68
N TYR A 100 9.15 -13.54 -10.86
CA TYR A 100 8.40 -12.54 -10.11
C TYR A 100 7.69 -11.60 -11.07
N VAL A 101 6.40 -11.82 -11.26
CA VAL A 101 5.53 -10.83 -11.88
C VAL A 101 5.23 -9.78 -10.82
N VAL A 102 5.86 -8.62 -10.92
CA VAL A 102 5.41 -7.46 -10.14
C VAL A 102 3.99 -7.14 -10.64
N SER A 103 2.98 -7.54 -9.89
CA SER A 103 1.60 -7.14 -10.17
C SER A 103 1.54 -5.62 -10.09
N GLN A 104 1.35 -4.95 -11.22
CA GLN A 104 1.07 -3.51 -11.23
C GLN A 104 -0.39 -3.21 -10.88
N LYS A 105 -1.20 -4.23 -10.55
CA LYS A 105 -2.56 -4.04 -10.07
C LYS A 105 -2.48 -3.42 -8.68
N ARG A 106 -2.31 -2.11 -8.64
CA ARG A 106 -2.65 -1.30 -7.47
C ARG A 106 -4.10 -1.64 -7.17
N VAL A 107 -4.32 -2.25 -6.02
CA VAL A 107 -5.69 -2.42 -5.51
C VAL A 107 -6.28 -1.02 -5.46
N PRO A 108 -7.42 -0.77 -6.14
CA PRO A 108 -8.07 0.53 -6.06
C PRO A 108 -8.30 0.86 -4.60
N ASN A 109 -8.11 2.12 -4.22
CA ASN A 109 -8.44 2.55 -2.88
C ASN A 109 -9.90 2.16 -2.58
N PHE A 110 -10.19 1.70 -1.36
CA PHE A 110 -11.49 1.16 -0.97
C PHE A 110 -12.69 2.12 -1.19
N TRP A 111 -12.41 3.42 -1.26
CA TRP A 111 -13.38 4.50 -1.48
C TRP A 111 -13.42 4.98 -2.93
N TRP A 112 -12.66 4.37 -3.85
CA TRP A 112 -12.65 4.75 -5.25
C TRP A 112 -13.78 4.04 -6.01
N ASN A 113 -14.55 4.79 -6.78
CA ASN A 113 -15.60 4.25 -7.65
C ASN A 113 -15.67 5.04 -8.98
N SER A 114 -16.49 4.58 -9.92
CA SER A 114 -16.67 5.21 -11.24
C SER A 114 -17.20 6.65 -11.13
N GLU A 115 -18.16 6.89 -10.23
CA GLU A 115 -18.76 8.21 -9.96
C GLU A 115 -17.71 9.25 -9.56
N ILE A 116 -16.82 8.92 -8.62
CA ILE A 116 -15.69 9.77 -8.22
C ILE A 116 -14.74 9.98 -9.39
N GLY A 117 -14.51 8.95 -10.19
CA GLY A 117 -13.71 9.05 -11.42
C GLY A 117 -14.27 10.07 -12.40
N GLU A 118 -15.59 10.08 -12.62
CA GLU A 118 -16.30 11.03 -13.48
C GLU A 118 -16.29 12.45 -12.91
N CYS A 119 -16.61 12.59 -11.62
CA CYS A 119 -16.54 13.87 -10.91
C CYS A 119 -15.11 14.45 -10.95
N ARG A 120 -14.08 13.61 -10.84
CA ARG A 120 -12.68 14.04 -10.94
C ARG A 120 -12.36 14.52 -12.35
N LYS A 121 -12.78 13.79 -13.39
CA LYS A 121 -12.60 14.22 -14.80
C LYS A 121 -13.29 15.57 -15.07
N ALA A 122 -14.54 15.72 -14.61
CA ALA A 122 -15.30 16.95 -14.77
C ALA A 122 -14.65 18.13 -14.03
N CYS A 123 -14.24 17.94 -12.78
CA CYS A 123 -13.53 18.93 -11.98
C CYS A 123 -12.23 19.39 -12.64
N LEU A 124 -11.41 18.45 -13.13
CA LEU A 124 -10.17 18.78 -13.85
C LEU A 124 -10.44 19.54 -15.15
N LYS A 125 -11.47 19.17 -15.91
CA LYS A 125 -11.88 19.89 -17.12
C LYS A 125 -12.29 21.33 -16.80
N ALA A 126 -13.11 21.53 -15.77
CA ALA A 126 -13.55 22.86 -15.33
C ALA A 126 -12.37 23.72 -14.83
N ARG A 127 -11.45 23.15 -14.05
CA ARG A 127 -10.22 23.85 -13.59
C ARG A 127 -9.38 24.35 -14.77
N ARG A 128 -9.08 23.48 -15.74
CA ARG A 128 -8.29 23.84 -16.93
C ARG A 128 -8.98 24.95 -17.73
N ARG A 129 -10.31 24.91 -17.87
CA ARG A 129 -11.07 25.97 -18.55
C ARG A 129 -10.96 27.29 -17.79
N SER A 130 -11.18 27.30 -16.47
CA SER A 130 -11.08 28.49 -15.63
C SER A 130 -9.67 29.10 -15.68
N GLN A 131 -8.61 28.29 -15.52
CA GLN A 131 -7.22 28.78 -15.53
C GLN A 131 -6.80 29.40 -16.87
N ARG A 132 -7.13 28.76 -18.00
CA ARG A 132 -6.77 29.28 -19.34
C ARG A 132 -7.46 30.60 -19.66
N ASN A 133 -8.60 30.88 -19.02
CA ASN A 133 -9.40 32.07 -19.25
C ASN A 133 -9.25 33.10 -18.13
N ARG A 134 -8.24 32.98 -17.25
CA ARG A 134 -8.06 33.86 -16.09
C ARG A 134 -8.00 35.35 -16.42
N ASN A 135 -7.50 35.69 -17.61
CA ASN A 135 -7.36 37.07 -18.09
C ASN A 135 -8.41 37.44 -19.16
N ARG A 136 -9.47 36.62 -19.33
CA ARG A 136 -10.50 36.82 -20.34
C ARG A 136 -11.84 37.15 -19.70
N SER A 137 -12.69 37.87 -20.45
CA SER A 137 -14.10 38.04 -20.11
C SER A 137 -14.77 36.67 -19.95
N GLY A 138 -15.46 36.43 -18.83
CA GLY A 138 -16.10 35.15 -18.52
C GLY A 138 -15.33 34.24 -17.55
N TYR A 139 -14.18 34.67 -17.02
CA TYR A 139 -13.45 33.94 -15.97
C TYR A 139 -14.34 33.57 -14.77
N GLU A 140 -15.13 34.52 -14.26
CA GLU A 140 -15.90 34.32 -13.03
C GLU A 140 -16.90 33.17 -13.15
N GLN A 141 -17.62 33.09 -14.27
CA GLN A 141 -18.55 31.99 -14.55
C GLN A 141 -17.82 30.63 -14.62
N LEU A 142 -16.69 30.57 -15.33
CA LEU A 142 -15.87 29.36 -15.42
C LEU A 142 -15.24 28.99 -14.06
N HIS A 143 -14.94 29.97 -13.22
CA HIS A 143 -14.42 29.78 -11.89
C HIS A 143 -15.48 29.22 -10.94
N GLU A 144 -16.72 29.71 -11.03
CA GLU A 144 -17.88 29.15 -10.32
C GLU A 144 -18.20 27.72 -10.79
N GLU A 145 -18.15 27.44 -12.10
CA GLU A 145 -18.25 26.07 -12.62
C GLU A 145 -17.21 25.13 -11.98
N TYR A 146 -15.96 25.58 -11.86
CA TYR A 146 -14.90 24.84 -11.19
C TYR A 146 -15.18 24.64 -9.70
N LYS A 147 -15.59 25.66 -8.97
CA LYS A 147 -15.96 25.54 -7.54
C LYS A 147 -17.07 24.50 -7.35
N ASN A 148 -18.10 24.54 -8.20
CA ASN A 148 -19.21 23.58 -8.15
C ASN A 148 -18.76 22.15 -8.47
N ALA A 149 -17.92 21.97 -9.50
CA ALA A 149 -17.37 20.65 -9.82
C ALA A 149 -16.44 20.11 -8.69
N ARG A 150 -15.68 20.99 -8.03
CA ARG A 150 -14.86 20.64 -6.85
C ARG A 150 -15.73 20.22 -5.67
N LYS A 151 -16.81 20.95 -5.38
CA LYS A 151 -17.78 20.57 -4.33
C LYS A 151 -18.40 19.20 -4.60
N LYS A 152 -18.84 18.95 -5.84
CA LYS A 152 -19.40 17.64 -6.26
C LYS A 152 -18.40 16.50 -6.04
N LEU A 153 -17.14 16.69 -6.47
CA LEU A 153 -16.08 15.70 -6.23
C LEU A 153 -15.86 15.44 -4.74
N HIS A 154 -15.82 16.49 -3.91
CA HIS A 154 -15.62 16.34 -2.47
C HIS A 154 -16.77 15.56 -1.82
N VAL A 155 -18.02 15.91 -2.15
CA VAL A 155 -19.21 15.21 -1.65
C VAL A 155 -19.21 13.73 -2.06
N ALA A 156 -18.88 13.42 -3.32
CA ALA A 156 -18.81 12.03 -3.80
C ALA A 156 -17.75 11.21 -3.04
N ILE A 157 -16.58 11.80 -2.76
CA ILE A 157 -15.52 11.15 -1.98
C ILE A 157 -15.97 10.93 -0.53
N MET A 158 -16.57 11.94 0.11
CA MET A 158 -17.06 11.81 1.49
C MET A 158 -18.15 10.74 1.59
N LYS A 159 -19.12 10.77 0.67
CA LYS A 159 -20.19 9.77 0.58
C LYS A 159 -19.63 8.36 0.46
N SER A 160 -18.70 8.12 -0.48
CA SER A 160 -18.13 6.78 -0.66
C SER A 160 -17.31 6.31 0.55
N LYS A 161 -16.56 7.21 1.20
CA LYS A 161 -15.86 6.88 2.44
C LYS A 161 -16.82 6.51 3.56
N CYS A 162 -17.89 7.29 3.75
CA CYS A 162 -18.92 7.02 4.75
C CYS A 162 -19.64 5.69 4.47
N GLU A 163 -20.04 5.42 3.24
CA GLU A 163 -20.68 4.16 2.84
C GLU A 163 -19.77 2.95 3.07
N HIS A 164 -18.50 3.07 2.70
CA HIS A 164 -17.53 2.01 2.95
C HIS A 164 -17.33 1.77 4.45
N PHE A 165 -17.22 2.84 5.25
CA PHE A 165 -17.08 2.74 6.70
C PHE A 165 -18.31 2.06 7.33
N LYS A 166 -19.53 2.47 6.95
CA LYS A 166 -20.78 1.83 7.41
C LYS A 166 -20.82 0.35 7.06
N ARG A 167 -20.44 -0.01 5.83
CA ARG A 167 -20.35 -1.42 5.40
C ARG A 167 -19.36 -2.21 6.25
N LEU A 168 -18.21 -1.61 6.55
CA LEU A 168 -17.19 -2.24 7.39
C LEU A 168 -17.69 -2.48 8.82
N CYS A 169 -18.46 -1.54 9.39
CA CYS A 169 -19.12 -1.72 10.69
C CYS A 169 -20.13 -2.87 10.65
N ASN A 170 -21.05 -2.86 9.68
CA ASN A 170 -22.05 -3.93 9.55
C ASN A 170 -21.42 -5.33 9.34
N GLU A 171 -20.31 -5.38 8.59
CA GLU A 171 -19.54 -6.62 8.42
C GLU A 171 -18.91 -7.08 9.73
N ALA A 172 -18.42 -6.15 10.56
CA ALA A 172 -17.86 -6.47 11.87
C ALA A 172 -18.92 -7.03 12.83
N ASP A 173 -20.15 -6.52 12.78
CA ASP A 173 -21.27 -7.02 13.59
C ASP A 173 -21.65 -8.46 13.20
N THR A 174 -21.55 -8.80 11.90
CA THR A 174 -21.86 -10.15 11.40
C THR A 174 -20.69 -11.12 11.57
N ASN A 175 -19.47 -10.63 11.31
CA ASN A 175 -18.23 -11.39 11.39
C ASN A 175 -17.15 -10.57 12.11
N PRO A 176 -17.03 -10.75 13.45
CA PRO A 176 -16.06 -10.03 14.26
C PRO A 176 -14.60 -10.21 13.81
N TRP A 177 -14.30 -11.31 13.10
CA TRP A 177 -12.96 -11.66 12.63
C TRP A 177 -12.74 -11.38 11.12
N GLY A 178 -13.67 -10.67 10.48
CA GLY A 178 -13.72 -10.37 9.05
C GLY A 178 -12.78 -9.24 8.58
N GLY A 179 -13.22 -8.49 7.57
CA GLY A 179 -12.43 -7.41 6.93
C GLY A 179 -12.03 -6.29 7.89
N ALA A 180 -12.89 -5.94 8.85
CA ALA A 180 -12.63 -4.91 9.86
C ALA A 180 -11.45 -5.31 10.76
N HIS A 181 -11.50 -6.52 11.33
CA HIS A 181 -10.42 -7.07 12.15
C HIS A 181 -9.10 -7.19 11.37
N LYS A 182 -9.14 -7.72 10.13
CA LYS A 182 -7.94 -7.77 9.27
C LYS A 182 -7.32 -6.40 9.04
N THR A 183 -8.16 -5.38 8.82
CA THR A 183 -7.71 -4.00 8.61
C THR A 183 -6.99 -3.46 9.85
N VAL A 184 -7.57 -3.64 11.05
CA VAL A 184 -6.96 -3.22 12.32
C VAL A 184 -5.65 -3.98 12.57
N ILE A 185 -5.67 -5.31 12.48
CA ILE A 185 -4.49 -6.16 12.72
C ILE A 185 -3.38 -5.87 11.74
N SER A 186 -3.67 -5.58 10.46
CA SER A 186 -2.64 -5.22 9.48
C SER A 186 -1.89 -3.95 9.89
N LYS A 187 -2.60 -2.95 10.45
CA LYS A 187 -1.99 -1.70 10.94
C LYS A 187 -1.17 -1.92 12.21
N VAL A 188 -1.63 -2.79 13.12
CA VAL A 188 -0.88 -3.15 14.34
C VAL A 188 0.38 -3.96 14.00
N LYS A 189 0.28 -4.92 13.07
CA LYS A 189 1.40 -5.79 12.67
C LYS A 189 2.51 -5.09 11.89
N CYS A 190 2.25 -3.96 11.24
CA CYS A 190 3.29 -3.19 10.56
C CYS A 190 4.40 -2.67 11.50
N LYS A 191 4.23 -2.75 12.82
CA LYS A 191 5.24 -2.39 13.82
C LYS A 191 5.88 -3.59 14.54
N ARG A 192 5.86 -4.79 13.96
CA ARG A 192 6.57 -5.92 14.58
C ARG A 192 8.07 -5.74 14.44
N SER A 193 8.74 -5.55 15.58
CA SER A 193 10.16 -5.85 15.73
C SER A 193 10.43 -7.29 15.24
N PRO A 194 11.63 -7.58 14.72
CA PRO A 194 11.98 -8.92 14.30
C PRO A 194 11.69 -9.91 15.44
N PRO A 195 11.16 -11.10 15.13
CA PRO A 195 10.87 -12.10 16.15
C PRO A 195 12.15 -12.39 16.94
N ILE A 196 12.04 -12.32 18.27
CA ILE A 196 13.13 -12.68 19.17
C ILE A 196 13.52 -14.12 18.85
N SER A 197 14.72 -14.31 18.32
CA SER A 197 15.18 -15.60 17.80
C SER A 197 15.88 -16.46 18.86
N SER A 198 16.16 -15.89 20.03
CA SER A 198 16.81 -16.59 21.14
C SER A 198 15.78 -17.23 22.08
N SER A 199 15.79 -18.55 22.14
CA SER A 199 14.93 -19.35 23.03
C SER A 199 15.08 -18.95 24.51
N THR A 200 16.29 -18.63 24.95
CA THR A 200 16.59 -18.24 26.33
C THR A 200 15.92 -16.93 26.75
N LEU A 201 15.92 -15.92 25.87
CA LEU A 201 15.25 -14.65 26.12
C LEU A 201 13.72 -14.81 26.12
N LEU A 202 13.19 -15.75 25.32
CA LEU A 202 11.76 -16.06 25.35
C LEU A 202 11.35 -16.71 26.68
N ASP A 203 12.14 -17.66 27.19
CA ASP A 203 11.87 -18.31 28.47
C ASP A 203 11.91 -17.30 29.63
N GLU A 204 12.88 -16.40 29.65
CA GLU A 204 13.00 -15.32 30.66
C GLU A 204 11.79 -14.38 30.64
N ILE A 205 11.37 -13.93 29.45
CA ILE A 205 10.18 -13.09 29.28
C ILE A 205 8.91 -13.83 29.75
N VAL A 206 8.78 -15.11 29.41
CA VAL A 206 7.61 -15.92 29.80
C VAL A 206 7.57 -16.09 31.32
N THR A 207 8.70 -16.36 31.96
CA THR A 207 8.76 -16.50 33.43
C THR A 207 8.46 -15.19 34.16
N ASP A 208 8.87 -14.05 33.61
CA ASP A 208 8.59 -12.73 34.19
C ASP A 208 7.13 -12.31 34.00
N LEU A 209 6.55 -12.54 32.83
CA LEU A 209 5.17 -12.14 32.53
C LEU A 209 4.13 -13.07 33.13
N PHE A 210 4.47 -14.35 33.23
CA PHE A 210 3.61 -15.39 33.78
C PHE A 210 4.35 -16.14 34.88
N PRO A 211 4.60 -15.49 36.04
CA PRO A 211 5.20 -16.17 37.18
C PRO A 211 4.33 -17.36 37.55
N GLN A 212 4.96 -18.52 37.71
CA GLN A 212 4.27 -19.72 38.14
C GLN A 212 3.75 -19.49 39.55
N ASN A 213 2.48 -19.09 39.67
CA ASN A 213 1.82 -18.99 40.96
C ASN A 213 1.94 -20.34 41.66
N VAL A 214 2.50 -20.31 42.86
CA VAL A 214 2.49 -21.44 43.80
C VAL A 214 1.06 -21.98 43.87
N SER A 215 0.98 -23.31 43.69
CA SER A 215 -0.25 -24.11 43.67
C SER A 215 -1.38 -23.49 44.48
N THR A 216 -2.54 -23.28 43.85
CA THR A 216 -3.80 -22.84 44.48
C THR A 216 -4.36 -23.84 45.48
N ALA A 217 -3.60 -24.90 45.83
CA ALA A 217 -3.97 -25.91 46.81
C ALA A 217 -4.26 -25.36 48.23
N ASN A 218 -3.89 -24.12 48.53
CA ASN A 218 -4.14 -23.47 49.83
C ASN A 218 -5.06 -22.24 49.76
N LEU A 219 -5.80 -22.01 48.67
CA LEU A 219 -6.85 -20.99 48.71
C LEU A 219 -8.01 -21.53 49.57
N PRO A 220 -8.43 -20.84 50.65
CA PRO A 220 -9.60 -21.26 51.41
C PRO A 220 -10.80 -21.22 50.46
N THR A 221 -11.55 -22.32 50.42
CA THR A 221 -12.83 -22.41 49.73
C THR A 221 -13.76 -21.42 50.40
N VAL A 222 -13.90 -20.22 49.83
CA VAL A 222 -14.96 -19.30 50.23
C VAL A 222 -16.23 -19.86 49.62
N GLU A 223 -17.09 -20.45 50.44
CA GLU A 223 -18.47 -20.73 50.05
C GLU A 223 -19.12 -19.39 49.71
N ILE A 224 -19.30 -19.13 48.42
CA ILE A 224 -20.07 -17.99 47.95
C ILE A 224 -21.53 -18.37 48.17
N ASP A 225 -22.15 -17.82 49.21
CA ASP A 225 -23.59 -17.92 49.41
C ASP A 225 -24.28 -17.20 48.24
N THR A 226 -24.80 -17.98 47.29
CA THR A 226 -25.50 -17.47 46.12
C THR A 226 -26.86 -16.83 46.44
N ALA A 227 -27.28 -16.79 47.72
CA ALA A 227 -28.55 -16.22 48.14
C ALA A 227 -28.61 -14.68 48.11
N GLU A 228 -27.46 -14.00 48.03
CA GLU A 228 -27.38 -12.53 48.14
C GLU A 228 -26.81 -11.83 46.90
N VAL A 229 -27.09 -12.33 45.70
CA VAL A 229 -26.90 -11.51 44.48
C VAL A 229 -28.13 -10.60 44.34
N PRO A 230 -28.05 -9.29 44.63
CA PRO A 230 -29.18 -8.41 44.43
C PRO A 230 -29.53 -8.36 42.95
N THR A 231 -30.81 -8.56 42.63
CA THR A 231 -31.33 -8.43 41.27
C THR A 231 -31.18 -6.99 40.80
N VAL A 232 -30.54 -6.80 39.63
CA VAL A 232 -30.40 -5.50 38.98
C VAL A 232 -31.79 -4.90 38.76
N SER A 233 -32.04 -3.72 39.35
CA SER A 233 -33.31 -3.03 39.26
C SER A 233 -33.45 -2.31 37.91
N GLU A 234 -34.62 -2.41 37.27
CA GLU A 234 -34.91 -1.77 35.97
C GLU A 234 -34.66 -0.24 35.94
N LYS A 235 -34.58 0.41 37.11
CA LYS A 235 -34.25 1.83 37.21
C LYS A 235 -32.78 2.14 36.85
N GLU A 236 -31.85 1.22 37.08
CA GLU A 236 -30.43 1.43 36.75
C GLU A 236 -30.16 1.35 35.24
N VAL A 237 -30.92 0.51 34.52
CA VAL A 237 -30.78 0.33 33.07
C VAL A 237 -31.24 1.57 32.27
N ARG A 238 -32.08 2.43 32.85
CA ARG A 238 -32.63 3.62 32.16
C ARG A 238 -31.81 4.90 32.32
N SER A 239 -30.70 4.89 33.08
CA SER A 239 -29.86 6.09 33.29
C SER A 239 -28.72 6.25 32.26
N CYS A 240 -28.68 5.42 31.22
CA CYS A 240 -27.68 5.52 30.13
C CYS A 240 -28.34 5.68 28.75
N GLY A 241 -29.46 6.40 28.68
CA GLY A 241 -30.11 6.84 27.44
C GLY A 241 -29.96 8.34 27.25
#